data_AF-A0A6V8PLD5-F1
#
_entry.id   AF-A0A6V8PLD5-F1
#
_cell.length_a   1.000
_cell.length_b   1.000
_cell.length_c   1.000
_cell.angle_alpha   90.00
_cell.angle_beta   90.00
_cell.angle_gamma   90.00
#
_symmetry.space_group_name_H-M   'P 1'
#
loop_
_entity.id
_entity.type
_entity.pdbx_description
1 polymer ?
#
loop_
_entity_poly.entity_id
_entity_poly.type
_entity_poly.pdbx_seq_one_letter_code
_entity_poly.pdbx_strand_id
1 'polypeptide(L)'
;REIYECPAATILITAHADLESLVLPKDVLDYKRGVDYLYADLIYSGKWFSPLKEALDGFISITQERVNGTVRLKLECGRCVVVGRKSDYSLYDPALATYGKGDLFSHQSARGFIELYGLPMRTWALKGDEADEEALGQ
;
A
#
# COMPACT_ATOMS: atom_id res chain seq x y z
N ARG A 1 -21.12 19.33 -14.42
CA ARG A 1 -21.34 18.52 -13.20
C ARG A 1 -21.95 17.22 -13.67
N GLU A 2 -21.27 16.11 -13.43
CA GLU A 2 -21.73 14.78 -13.83
C GLU A 2 -22.02 13.95 -12.58
N ILE A 3 -22.98 13.03 -12.69
CA ILE A 3 -23.41 12.11 -11.63
C ILE A 3 -23.29 10.71 -12.21
N TYR A 4 -22.63 9.81 -11.48
CA TYR A 4 -22.41 8.44 -11.92
C TYR A 4 -22.91 7.45 -10.87
N GLU A 5 -23.46 6.34 -11.34
CA GLU A 5 -23.90 5.22 -10.51
C GLU A 5 -23.16 3.96 -10.96
N CYS A 6 -22.11 3.57 -10.23
CA CYS A 6 -21.21 2.47 -10.61
C CYS A 6 -21.08 1.41 -9.49
N PRO A 7 -22.18 0.80 -9.02
CA PRO A 7 -22.17 -0.06 -7.83
C PRO A 7 -21.22 -1.26 -7.97
N ALA A 8 -21.24 -1.95 -9.11
CA ALA A 8 -20.38 -3.10 -9.34
C ALA A 8 -18.89 -2.71 -9.37
N ALA A 9 -18.54 -1.61 -10.05
CA ALA A 9 -17.16 -1.14 -10.14
C ALA A 9 -16.63 -0.75 -8.76
N THR A 10 -17.40 -0.02 -7.95
CA THR A 10 -17.01 0.34 -6.58
C THR A 10 -16.76 -0.90 -5.72
N ILE A 11 -17.63 -1.91 -5.83
CA ILE A 11 -17.48 -3.17 -5.09
C ILE A 11 -16.21 -3.91 -5.52
N LEU A 12 -16.00 -4.08 -6.82
CA LEU A 12 -14.85 -4.82 -7.36
C LEU A 12 -13.53 -4.13 -7.03
N ILE A 13 -13.43 -2.81 -7.22
CA ILE A 13 -12.23 -2.04 -6.90
C ILE A 13 -11.92 -2.13 -5.40
N THR A 14 -12.93 -2.02 -4.54
CA THR A 14 -12.75 -2.14 -3.08
C THR A 14 -12.24 -3.53 -2.69
N ALA A 15 -12.83 -4.58 -3.27
CA ALA A 15 -12.43 -5.95 -3.00
C ALA A 15 -11.02 -6.25 -3.49
N HIS A 16 -10.70 -5.79 -4.70
CA HIS A 16 -9.42 -6.01 -5.34
C HIS A 16 -8.30 -5.30 -4.58
N ALA A 17 -8.48 -4.02 -4.23
CA ALA A 17 -7.51 -3.28 -3.43
C ALA A 17 -7.25 -3.91 -2.06
N ASP A 18 -8.28 -4.46 -1.41
CA ASP A 18 -8.10 -5.18 -0.15
C ASP A 18 -7.32 -6.49 -0.33
N LEU A 19 -7.60 -7.24 -1.39
CA LEU A 19 -6.86 -8.47 -1.71
C LEU A 19 -5.39 -8.17 -2.02
N GLU A 20 -5.10 -7.11 -2.77
CA GLU A 20 -3.75 -6.64 -3.03
C GLU A 20 -3.02 -6.31 -1.72
N SER A 21 -3.70 -5.66 -0.76
CA SER A 21 -3.10 -5.32 0.53
C SER A 21 -2.69 -6.54 1.37
N LEU A 22 -3.28 -7.71 1.09
CA LEU A 22 -2.98 -8.97 1.78
C LEU A 22 -1.80 -9.72 1.13
N VAL A 23 -1.60 -9.55 -0.17
CA VAL A 23 -0.73 -10.41 -0.99
C VAL A 23 0.52 -9.67 -1.49
N LEU A 24 0.44 -8.36 -1.69
CA LEU A 24 1.55 -7.57 -2.20
C LEU A 24 2.39 -7.01 -1.07
N PRO A 25 3.73 -6.96 -1.24
CA PRO A 25 4.59 -6.32 -0.27
C PRO A 25 4.38 -4.80 -0.28
N LYS A 26 4.75 -4.16 0.84
CA LYS A 26 4.44 -2.75 1.11
C LYS A 26 5.01 -1.79 0.07
N ASP A 27 6.25 -2.01 -0.34
CA ASP A 27 6.95 -1.20 -1.34
C ASP A 27 6.25 -1.23 -2.71
N VAL A 28 5.84 -2.42 -3.16
CA VAL A 28 5.07 -2.60 -4.40
C VAL A 28 3.72 -1.89 -4.30
N LEU A 29 3.00 -2.02 -3.17
CA LEU A 29 1.73 -1.32 -2.96
C LEU A 29 1.89 0.20 -2.99
N ASP A 30 2.91 0.72 -2.30
CA ASP A 30 3.15 2.17 -2.22
C ASP A 30 3.49 2.74 -3.61
N TYR A 31 4.29 2.04 -4.42
CA TYR A 31 4.57 2.46 -5.80
C TYR A 31 3.35 2.27 -6.73
N LYS A 32 2.65 1.14 -6.62
CA LYS A 32 1.50 0.81 -7.47
C LYS A 32 0.37 1.84 -7.37
N ARG A 33 0.16 2.46 -6.20
CA ARG A 33 -0.82 3.56 -6.07
C ARG A 33 -0.59 4.71 -7.05
N GLY A 34 0.68 5.07 -7.30
CA GLY A 34 1.04 6.07 -8.29
C GLY A 34 0.79 5.60 -9.73
N VAL A 35 1.08 4.32 -9.99
CA VAL A 35 0.80 3.67 -11.27
C VAL A 35 -0.70 3.63 -11.56
N ASP A 36 -1.53 3.22 -10.60
CA ASP A 36 -2.99 3.15 -10.76
C ASP A 36 -3.59 4.53 -11.09
N TYR A 37 -3.10 5.59 -10.44
CA TYR A 37 -3.51 6.96 -10.75
C TYR A 37 -3.12 7.38 -12.17
N LEU A 38 -1.87 7.15 -12.57
CA LEU A 38 -1.39 7.47 -13.91
C LEU A 38 -2.14 6.67 -14.98
N TYR A 39 -2.44 5.40 -14.71
CA TYR A 39 -3.20 4.54 -15.60
C TYR A 39 -4.62 5.09 -15.82
N ALA A 40 -5.29 5.52 -14.75
CA ALA A 40 -6.60 6.16 -14.83
C ALA A 40 -6.57 7.47 -15.62
N ASP A 41 -5.55 8.32 -15.40
CA ASP A 41 -5.37 9.59 -16.12
C ASP A 41 -5.14 9.38 -17.63
N LEU A 42 -4.34 8.37 -18.00
CA LEU A 42 -4.12 8.01 -19.41
C LEU A 42 -5.42 7.61 -20.09
N ILE A 43 -6.24 6.78 -19.44
CA ILE A 43 -7.53 6.35 -19.97
C ILE A 43 -8.47 7.55 -20.11
N TYR A 44 -8.58 8.37 -19.06
CA TYR A 44 -9.43 9.55 -19.05
C TYR A 44 -9.03 10.54 -20.16
N SER A 45 -7.73 10.70 -20.40
CA SER A 45 -7.16 11.53 -21.47
C SER A 45 -7.27 10.93 -22.87
N GLY A 46 -7.90 9.76 -23.04
CA GLY A 46 -8.03 9.07 -24.33
C GLY A 46 -6.74 8.43 -24.86
N LYS A 47 -5.70 8.31 -24.03
CA LYS A 47 -4.38 7.76 -24.39
C LYS A 47 -4.32 6.23 -24.28
N TRP A 48 -5.41 5.55 -24.64
CA TRP A 48 -5.56 4.10 -24.51
C TRP A 48 -4.47 3.31 -25.26
N PHE A 49 -4.09 3.77 -26.45
CA PHE A 49 -3.07 3.14 -27.31
C PHE A 49 -1.66 3.73 -27.11
N SER A 50 -1.43 4.45 -26.02
CA SER A 50 -0.10 5.02 -25.76
C SER A 50 0.90 3.91 -25.37
N PRO A 51 2.18 4.02 -25.79
CA PRO A 51 3.21 3.07 -25.39
C PRO A 51 3.42 3.05 -23.86
N LEU A 52 3.14 4.18 -23.19
CA LEU A 52 3.17 4.25 -21.74
C LEU A 52 2.10 3.35 -21.10
N LYS A 53 0.87 3.35 -21.61
CA LYS A 53 -0.20 2.47 -21.13
C LYS A 53 0.20 1.00 -21.27
N GLU A 54 0.77 0.62 -22.41
CA GLU A 54 1.27 -0.76 -22.64
C GLU A 54 2.38 -1.15 -21.66
N ALA A 55 3.33 -0.23 -21.37
CA ALA A 55 4.35 -0.47 -20.35
C ALA A 55 3.75 -0.67 -18.94
N LEU A 56 2.71 0.11 -18.59
CA LEU A 56 1.99 -0.06 -17.33
C LEU A 56 1.19 -1.37 -17.28
N ASP A 57 0.63 -1.84 -18.39
CA ASP A 57 -0.03 -3.15 -18.46
C ASP A 57 0.93 -4.28 -18.09
N GLY A 58 2.19 -4.21 -18.55
CA GLY A 58 3.23 -5.17 -18.19
C GLY A 58 3.54 -5.16 -16.70
N PHE A 59 3.68 -3.96 -16.10
CA PHE A 59 3.85 -3.81 -14.66
C PHE A 59 2.66 -4.41 -13.88
N ILE A 60 1.43 -4.05 -14.26
CA ILE A 60 0.21 -4.55 -13.60
C ILE A 60 0.16 -6.07 -13.72
N SER A 61 0.41 -6.64 -14.91
CA SER A 61 0.37 -8.08 -15.15
C SER A 61 1.29 -8.85 -14.18
N ILE A 62 2.52 -8.36 -13.99
CA ILE A 62 3.48 -8.96 -13.03
C ILE A 62 2.96 -8.85 -11.59
N THR A 63 2.44 -7.67 -11.19
CA THR A 63 1.91 -7.52 -9.83
C THR A 63 0.71 -8.43 -9.56
N GLN A 64 -0.09 -8.74 -10.57
CA GLN A 64 -1.31 -9.54 -10.40
C GLN A 64 -1.08 -11.05 -10.33
N GLU A 65 0.12 -11.56 -10.63
CA GLU A 65 0.40 -13.02 -10.70
C GLU A 65 0.00 -13.79 -9.45
N ARG A 66 0.13 -13.18 -8.27
CA ARG A 66 -0.20 -13.83 -6.98
C ARG A 66 -1.50 -13.32 -6.36
N VAL A 67 -2.13 -12.29 -6.92
CA VAL A 67 -3.35 -11.64 -6.39
C VAL A 67 -4.56 -12.53 -6.64
N ASN A 68 -4.64 -13.61 -5.86
CA ASN A 68 -5.68 -14.63 -5.97
C ASN A 68 -6.19 -14.98 -4.56
N GLY A 69 -7.50 -14.91 -4.37
CA GLY A 69 -8.12 -15.14 -3.07
C GLY A 69 -9.60 -14.78 -3.06
N THR A 70 -10.17 -14.72 -1.86
CA THR A 70 -11.58 -14.37 -1.65
C THR A 70 -11.68 -13.25 -0.64
N VAL A 71 -12.42 -12.19 -1.01
CA VAL A 71 -12.77 -11.09 -0.12
C VAL A 71 -14.28 -11.14 0.14
N ARG A 72 -14.66 -11.10 1.41
CA ARG A 72 -16.05 -11.06 1.86
C ARG A 72 -16.40 -9.62 2.19
N LEU A 73 -17.46 -9.12 1.55
CA LEU A 73 -17.93 -7.76 1.70
C LEU A 73 -19.30 -7.76 2.38
N LYS A 74 -19.56 -6.74 3.17
CA LYS A 74 -20.87 -6.37 3.68
C LYS A 74 -21.32 -5.11 2.95
N LEU A 75 -22.48 -5.20 2.31
CA LEU A 75 -23.10 -4.08 1.61
C LEU A 75 -24.25 -3.56 2.46
N GLU A 76 -24.15 -2.34 2.95
CA GLU A 76 -25.19 -1.74 3.80
C GLU A 76 -25.33 -0.24 3.55
N CYS A 77 -26.57 0.25 3.42
CA CYS A 77 -26.87 1.69 3.30
C CYS A 77 -25.99 2.44 2.27
N GLY A 78 -25.74 1.85 1.10
CA GLY A 78 -24.89 2.45 0.06
C GLY A 78 -23.37 2.37 0.33
N ARG A 79 -22.95 1.65 1.36
CA ARG A 79 -21.53 1.41 1.69
C ARG A 79 -21.13 -0.01 1.34
N CYS A 80 -19.86 -0.16 0.93
CA CYS A 80 -19.19 -1.43 0.75
C CYS A 80 -18.07 -1.54 1.79
N VAL A 81 -18.15 -2.53 2.67
CA VAL A 81 -17.19 -2.73 3.77
C VAL A 81 -16.61 -4.13 3.71
N VAL A 82 -15.29 -4.25 3.80
CA VAL A 82 -14.62 -5.56 3.88
C VAL A 82 -14.81 -6.15 5.28
N VAL A 83 -15.26 -7.41 5.34
CA VAL A 83 -15.51 -8.15 6.60
C VAL A 83 -14.77 -9.48 6.68
N GLY A 84 -13.87 -9.75 5.74
CA GLY A 84 -13.02 -10.93 5.76
C GLY A 84 -12.28 -11.10 4.44
N ARG A 85 -11.10 -11.72 4.51
CA ARG A 85 -10.23 -11.96 3.36
C ARG A 85 -9.44 -13.24 3.58
N LYS A 86 -9.18 -13.97 2.51
CA LYS A 86 -8.33 -15.17 2.50
C LYS A 86 -7.59 -15.26 1.17
N SER A 87 -6.34 -15.73 1.21
CA SER A 87 -5.53 -16.02 0.04
C SER A 87 -4.48 -17.07 0.42
N ASP A 88 -4.18 -17.98 -0.49
CA ASP A 88 -3.08 -18.93 -0.33
C ASP A 88 -1.70 -18.26 -0.47
N TYR A 89 -1.65 -17.03 -1.02
CA TYR A 89 -0.46 -16.19 -1.17
C TYR A 89 -0.41 -15.05 -0.15
N SER A 90 -1.18 -15.15 0.95
CA SER A 90 -1.20 -14.15 2.01
C SER A 90 0.20 -13.94 2.59
N LEU A 91 0.66 -12.68 2.62
CA LEU A 91 1.88 -12.29 3.33
C LEU A 91 1.66 -12.11 4.84
N TYR A 92 0.40 -12.17 5.29
CA TYR A 92 0.08 -12.14 6.71
C TYR A 92 0.39 -13.49 7.36
N ASP A 93 1.36 -13.49 8.28
CA ASP A 93 1.70 -14.62 9.14
C ASP A 93 1.24 -14.33 10.58
N PRO A 94 0.24 -15.07 11.11
CA PRO A 94 -0.23 -14.91 12.48
C PRO A 94 0.86 -15.12 13.54
N ALA A 95 1.85 -15.99 13.29
CA ALA A 95 2.90 -16.29 14.26
C ALA A 95 3.93 -15.14 14.39
N LEU A 96 4.10 -14.34 13.34
CA LEU A 96 4.93 -13.12 13.38
C LEU A 96 4.17 -11.91 13.94
N ALA A 97 2.84 -11.93 13.94
CA ALA A 97 2.00 -10.82 14.36
C ALA A 97 1.42 -10.98 15.78
N THR A 98 1.43 -12.18 16.35
CA THR A 98 0.83 -12.48 17.64
C THR A 98 1.72 -12.03 18.81
N TYR A 99 1.10 -11.55 19.88
CA TYR A 99 1.75 -11.33 21.18
C TYR A 99 1.56 -12.52 22.15
N GLY A 100 0.88 -13.57 21.70
CA GLY A 100 0.52 -14.73 22.50
C GLY A 100 1.56 -15.85 22.48
N LYS A 101 1.14 -17.06 22.87
CA LYS A 101 1.97 -18.26 22.71
C LYS A 101 2.22 -18.53 21.23
N GLY A 102 3.49 -18.75 20.87
CA GLY A 102 3.89 -18.99 19.48
C GLY A 102 4.36 -17.75 18.73
N ASP A 103 4.67 -16.65 19.43
CA ASP A 103 5.36 -15.50 18.85
C ASP A 103 6.75 -15.90 18.33
N LEU A 104 6.97 -15.67 17.03
CA LEU A 104 8.23 -15.95 16.33
C LEU A 104 9.02 -14.67 16.03
N PHE A 105 8.51 -13.48 16.38
CA PHE A 105 9.17 -12.22 16.11
C PHE A 105 10.36 -11.98 17.06
N SER A 106 11.53 -11.70 16.49
CA SER A 106 12.73 -11.38 17.27
C SER A 106 12.71 -9.92 17.74
N HIS A 107 12.16 -9.69 18.94
CA HIS A 107 12.10 -8.35 19.56
C HIS A 107 13.48 -7.71 19.76
N GLN A 108 14.54 -8.51 19.94
CA GLN A 108 15.90 -7.99 20.10
C GLN A 108 16.41 -7.28 18.84
N SER A 109 15.99 -7.76 17.66
CA SER A 109 16.39 -7.18 16.37
C SER A 109 15.77 -5.80 16.13
N ALA A 110 14.64 -5.49 16.77
CA ALA A 110 13.94 -4.22 16.60
C ALA A 110 14.77 -3.02 17.05
N ARG A 111 15.55 -3.15 18.14
CA ARG A 111 16.36 -2.05 18.66
C ARG A 111 17.40 -1.57 17.65
N GLY A 112 18.19 -2.50 17.10
CA GLY A 112 19.20 -2.17 16.10
C GLY A 112 18.59 -1.60 14.83
N PHE A 113 17.43 -2.12 14.40
CA PHE A 113 16.70 -1.57 13.26
C PHE A 113 16.26 -0.12 13.50
N ILE A 114 15.65 0.18 14.65
CA ILE A 114 15.18 1.54 14.98
C ILE A 114 16.35 2.52 15.02
N GLU A 115 17.46 2.13 15.65
CA GLU A 115 18.67 2.98 15.76
C GLU A 115 19.25 3.31 14.38
N LEU A 116 19.39 2.31 13.49
CA LEU A 116 19.95 2.50 12.15
C LEU A 116 18.98 3.21 11.19
N TYR A 117 17.70 2.81 11.18
CA TYR A 117 16.69 3.37 10.29
C TYR A 117 16.38 4.84 10.64
N GLY A 118 16.40 5.18 11.93
CA GLY A 118 16.20 6.54 12.41
C GLY A 118 17.43 7.44 12.32
N LEU A 119 18.63 6.89 12.06
CA LEU A 119 19.88 7.63 12.09
C LEU A 119 19.89 8.86 11.16
N PRO A 120 19.46 8.77 9.88
CA PRO A 120 19.45 9.94 8.99
C PRO A 120 18.53 11.06 9.50
N MET A 121 17.34 10.70 9.99
CA MET A 121 16.37 11.66 10.53
C MET A 121 16.91 12.34 11.78
N ARG A 122 17.58 11.57 12.65
CA ARG A 122 18.23 12.10 13.86
C ARG A 122 19.38 13.04 13.51
N THR A 123 20.20 12.70 12.52
CA THR A 123 21.30 13.58 12.07
C THR A 123 20.79 14.88 11.44
N TRP A 124 19.69 14.81 10.68
CA TRP A 124 19.06 16.00 10.11
C TRP A 124 18.49 16.92 11.20
N ALA A 125 17.78 16.37 12.19
CA ALA A 125 17.23 17.14 13.30
C ALA A 125 18.33 17.86 14.11
N LEU A 126 19.40 17.15 14.46
CA LEU A 126 20.53 17.73 15.21
C LEU A 126 21.23 18.85 14.45
N LYS A 127 21.39 18.70 13.12
CA LYS A 127 21.97 19.76 12.27
C LYS A 127 21.03 20.96 12.12
N GLY A 128 19.72 20.74 12.15
CA GLY A 128 18.72 21.81 12.18
C GLY A 128 18.79 22.61 13.48
N ASP A 129 18.82 21.93 14.63
CA ASP A 129 18.91 22.56 15.95
C ASP A 129 20.22 23.36 16.12
N GLU A 130 21.37 22.83 15.65
CA GLU A 130 22.64 23.57 15.64
C GLU A 130 22.57 24.85 14.78
N ALA A 131 21.88 24.80 13.63
CA ALA A 131 21.71 25.94 12.74
C ALA A 131 20.71 26.98 13.30
N ASP A 132 19.68 26.53 14.02
CA ASP A 132 18.70 27.39 14.68
C ASP A 132 19.30 28.07 15.93
N GLU A 133 20.18 27.39 16.67
CA GLU A 133 20.98 28.00 17.76
C GLU A 133 21.97 29.05 17.23
N GLU A 134 22.65 28.80 16.10
CA GLU A 134 23.49 29.80 15.41
C GLU A 134 22.69 31.00 14.89
N ALA A 135 21.42 30.82 14.52
CA ALA A 135 20.56 31.89 14.01
C ALA A 135 19.89 32.76 15.10
N LEU A 136 19.75 32.26 16.34
CA LEU A 136 19.01 32.91 17.43
C LEU A 136 19.88 33.65 18.47
N GLY A 137 21.22 33.57 18.44
CA GLY A 137 22.05 34.43 19.30
C GLY A 137 23.56 34.31 19.17
N GLN A 138 24.19 35.49 19.00
CA GLN A 138 25.62 35.87 19.11
C GLN A 138 26.43 35.93 17.82
#